data_AF-A0A1X2ITJ8-F1
#
_entry.id   AF-A0A1X2ITJ8-F1
#
_cell.length_a   1.000
_cell.length_b   1.000
_cell.length_c   1.000
_cell.angle_alpha   90.00
_cell.angle_beta   90.00
_cell.angle_gamma   90.00
#
_symmetry.space_group_name_H-M   'P 1'
#
loop_
_entity.id
_entity.type
_entity.pdbx_description
1 polymer ?
#
loop_
_entity_poly.entity_id
_entity_poly.type
_entity_poly.pdbx_seq_one_letter_code
_entity_poly.pdbx_strand_id
1 'polypeptide(L)'
;MAAGQEDVFEWQPEIHHQFRPAESMPSAWFSQLFSLVVLSPWLVLAIGWTMIGVTPTKVMSGLSSQRGIWIMAFVGSLAVTDYLFFLYWTHWNIFKTLSYVGGWGLVLFATGQRALSSVQRHRLAQQ
;
A
#
# COMPACT_ATOMS: atom_id res chain seq x y z
N MET A 1 56.56 17.68 39.47
CA MET A 1 57.00 16.34 39.03
C MET A 1 55.87 15.37 39.35
N ALA A 2 54.95 15.16 38.41
CA ALA A 2 53.90 14.16 38.57
C ALA A 2 54.55 12.80 38.26
N ALA A 3 54.88 12.05 39.31
CA ALA A 3 55.42 10.70 39.17
C ALA A 3 54.40 9.84 38.40
N GLY A 4 54.85 9.22 37.31
CA GLY A 4 54.06 8.25 36.57
C GLY A 4 53.70 7.10 37.50
N GLN A 5 52.40 6.88 37.70
CA GLN A 5 51.88 5.73 38.41
C GLN A 5 52.38 4.48 37.67
N GLU A 6 53.10 3.59 38.35
CA GLU A 6 53.58 2.36 37.71
C GLU A 6 52.36 1.50 37.31
N ASP A 7 52.29 1.10 36.04
CA ASP A 7 51.19 0.30 35.52
C ASP A 7 51.20 -1.09 36.16
N VAL A 8 50.28 -1.32 37.10
CA VAL A 8 50.06 -2.61 37.74
C VAL A 8 49.21 -3.47 36.80
N PHE A 9 49.83 -4.49 36.20
CA PHE A 9 49.16 -5.42 35.27
C PHE A 9 48.34 -6.48 36.02
N GLU A 10 47.21 -6.07 36.57
CA GLU A 10 46.20 -6.95 37.17
C GLU A 10 44.95 -7.09 36.28
N TRP A 11 44.23 -8.19 36.43
CA TRP A 11 42.97 -8.43 35.72
C TRP A 11 41.90 -7.44 36.18
N GLN A 12 41.38 -6.63 35.25
CA GLN A 12 40.27 -5.72 35.53
C GLN A 12 38.94 -6.48 35.60
N PRO A 13 37.98 -5.99 36.40
CA PRO A 13 36.65 -6.55 36.43
C PRO A 13 35.99 -6.46 35.05
N GLU A 14 35.19 -7.48 34.73
CA GLU A 14 34.45 -7.54 33.46
C GLU A 14 33.41 -6.41 33.38
N ILE A 15 33.38 -5.70 32.24
CA ILE A 15 32.43 -4.60 32.01
C ILE A 15 31.14 -5.18 31.42
N HIS A 16 30.04 -5.04 32.15
CA HIS A 16 28.71 -5.39 31.64
C HIS A 16 28.05 -4.19 30.97
N HIS A 17 27.75 -4.30 29.68
CA HIS A 17 26.94 -3.31 28.97
C HIS A 17 25.47 -3.42 29.41
N GLN A 18 24.91 -2.33 29.95
CA GLN A 18 23.48 -2.24 30.24
C GLN A 18 22.71 -1.82 28.98
N PHE A 19 21.91 -2.73 28.44
CA PHE A 19 21.01 -2.41 27.33
C PHE A 19 19.85 -1.52 27.78
N ARG A 20 19.38 -0.67 26.87
CA ARG A 20 18.17 0.12 27.09
C ARG A 20 16.98 -0.82 27.30
N PRO A 21 16.12 -0.57 28.32
CA PRO A 21 14.89 -1.34 28.48
C PRO A 21 13.97 -1.16 27.26
N ALA A 22 13.19 -2.20 26.94
CA ALA A 22 12.20 -2.13 25.88
C ALA A 22 11.12 -1.09 26.21
N GLU A 23 10.68 -0.33 25.21
CA GLU A 23 9.62 0.65 25.36
C GLU A 23 8.27 -0.05 25.64
N SER A 24 7.47 0.49 26.55
CA SER A 24 6.17 -0.09 26.88
C SER A 24 5.17 0.12 25.74
N MET A 25 4.67 -0.97 25.15
CA MET A 25 3.62 -0.91 24.12
C MET A 25 2.22 -0.84 24.76
N PRO A 26 1.27 -0.13 24.14
CA PRO A 26 -0.12 -0.13 24.60
C PRO A 26 -0.75 -1.53 24.50
N SER A 27 -1.81 -1.76 25.28
CA SER A 27 -2.52 -3.04 25.28
C SER A 27 -3.05 -3.41 23.88
N ALA A 28 -3.00 -4.70 23.52
CA ALA A 28 -3.44 -5.18 22.21
C ALA A 28 -4.91 -4.86 21.92
N TRP A 29 -5.79 -4.96 22.93
CA TRP A 29 -7.21 -4.65 22.82
C TRP A 29 -7.46 -3.20 22.38
N PHE A 30 -6.74 -2.25 23.00
CA PHE A 30 -6.87 -0.84 22.66
C PHE A 30 -6.44 -0.57 21.21
N SER A 31 -5.30 -1.13 20.78
CA SER A 31 -4.82 -1.00 19.41
C SER A 31 -5.79 -1.62 18.37
N GLN A 32 -6.43 -2.75 18.71
CA GLN A 32 -7.43 -3.39 17.84
C GLN A 32 -8.69 -2.54 17.69
N LEU A 33 -9.20 -1.97 18.79
CA LEU A 33 -10.38 -1.11 18.76
C LEU A 33 -10.18 0.07 17.82
N PHE A 34 -9.06 0.79 17.94
CA PHE A 34 -8.77 1.92 17.06
C PHE A 34 -8.53 1.50 15.61
N SER A 35 -7.93 0.32 15.38
CA SER A 35 -7.80 -0.22 14.02
C SER A 35 -9.16 -0.47 13.37
N LEU A 36 -10.14 -0.98 14.12
CA LEU A 36 -11.53 -1.13 13.63
C LEU A 36 -12.21 0.22 13.38
N VAL A 37 -11.98 1.20 14.25
CA VAL A 37 -12.49 2.58 14.05
C VAL A 37 -11.94 3.18 12.75
N VAL A 38 -10.65 3.00 12.46
CA VAL A 38 -10.03 3.45 11.19
C VAL A 38 -10.62 2.75 9.97
N LEU A 39 -11.06 1.50 10.10
CA LEU A 39 -11.73 0.76 9.03
C LEU A 39 -13.22 1.11 8.86
N SER A 40 -13.86 1.70 9.87
CA SER A 40 -15.30 2.01 9.85
C SER A 40 -15.78 2.88 8.68
N PRO A 41 -15.03 3.86 8.15
CA PRO A 41 -15.49 4.68 7.03
C PRO A 41 -15.70 3.87 5.74
N TRP A 42 -14.97 2.75 5.57
CA TRP A 42 -15.15 1.86 4.42
C TRP A 42 -16.52 1.17 4.44
N LEU A 43 -17.01 0.79 5.62
CA LEU A 43 -18.35 0.23 5.79
C LEU A 43 -19.43 1.26 5.50
N VAL A 44 -19.25 2.49 5.99
CA VAL A 44 -20.15 3.61 5.71
C VAL A 44 -20.22 3.90 4.22
N LEU A 45 -19.08 3.91 3.53
CA LEU A 45 -19.02 4.08 2.08
C LEU A 45 -19.77 2.97 1.33
N ALA A 46 -19.56 1.71 1.72
CA ALA A 46 -20.23 0.57 1.11
C ALA A 46 -21.76 0.64 1.27
N ILE A 47 -22.25 0.98 2.47
CA ILE A 47 -23.68 1.20 2.73
C ILE A 47 -24.19 2.40 1.91
N GLY A 48 -23.45 3.51 1.87
CA GLY A 48 -23.83 4.71 1.13
C GLY A 48 -24.05 4.45 -0.36
N TRP A 49 -23.21 3.63 -1.00
CA TRP A 49 -23.43 3.23 -2.40
C TRP A 49 -24.73 2.46 -2.62
N THR A 50 -25.09 1.57 -1.70
CA THR A 50 -26.36 0.83 -1.79
C THR A 50 -27.57 1.77 -1.66
N MET A 51 -27.49 2.80 -0.82
CA MET A 51 -28.56 3.79 -0.66
C MET A 51 -28.78 4.64 -1.91
N ILE A 52 -27.72 4.96 -2.66
CA ILE A 52 -27.79 5.73 -3.91
C ILE A 52 -28.18 4.83 -5.12
N GLY A 53 -28.37 3.52 -4.90
CA GLY A 53 -28.71 2.56 -5.96
C GLY A 53 -27.53 2.19 -6.87
N VAL A 54 -26.31 2.38 -6.38
CA VAL A 54 -25.08 1.89 -7.03
C VAL A 54 -24.86 0.44 -6.60
N THR A 55 -25.48 -0.47 -7.33
CA THR A 55 -25.38 -1.92 -7.09
C THR A 55 -24.25 -2.54 -7.93
N PRO A 56 -23.48 -3.50 -7.40
CA PRO A 56 -22.43 -4.20 -8.17
C PRO A 56 -22.93 -4.79 -9.49
N THR A 57 -24.17 -5.28 -9.54
CA THR A 57 -24.81 -5.81 -10.75
C THR A 57 -24.97 -4.75 -11.84
N LYS A 58 -25.35 -3.52 -11.47
CA LYS A 58 -25.52 -2.39 -12.38
C LYS A 58 -24.18 -1.92 -12.96
N VAL A 59 -23.14 -1.94 -12.13
CA VAL A 59 -21.76 -1.64 -12.56
C VAL A 59 -21.26 -2.71 -13.52
N MET A 60 -21.47 -3.99 -13.19
CA MET A 60 -21.04 -5.13 -14.02
C MET A 60 -21.78 -5.18 -15.36
N SER A 61 -23.08 -4.90 -15.39
CA SER A 61 -23.86 -4.85 -16.64
C SER A 61 -23.40 -3.72 -17.58
N GLY A 62 -22.88 -2.62 -17.05
CA GLY A 62 -22.31 -1.53 -17.87
C GLY A 62 -20.93 -1.84 -18.46
N LEU A 63 -20.32 -2.94 -18.01
CA LEU A 63 -18.97 -3.40 -18.33
C LEU A 63 -18.94 -4.55 -19.35
N SER A 64 -20.09 -5.17 -19.65
CA SER A 64 -20.22 -6.25 -20.65
C SER A 64 -20.09 -5.77 -22.10
N SER A 65 -20.06 -4.46 -22.33
CA SER A 65 -19.83 -3.87 -23.65
C SER A 65 -18.35 -3.89 -24.03
N GLN A 66 -18.04 -3.78 -25.33
CA GLN A 66 -16.65 -3.68 -25.84
C GLN A 66 -15.82 -2.57 -25.17
N ARG A 67 -16.47 -1.52 -24.65
CA ARG A 67 -15.88 -0.46 -23.80
C ARG A 67 -15.35 -1.00 -22.47
N GLY A 68 -16.11 -1.87 -21.82
CA GLY A 68 -15.78 -2.38 -20.49
C GLY A 68 -14.54 -3.27 -20.49
N ILE A 69 -14.16 -3.86 -21.62
CA ILE A 69 -12.89 -4.59 -21.77
C ILE A 69 -11.69 -3.69 -21.46
N TRP A 70 -11.65 -2.47 -22.03
CA TRP A 70 -10.54 -1.53 -21.77
C TRP A 70 -10.57 -0.99 -20.35
N ILE A 71 -11.76 -0.74 -19.79
CA ILE A 71 -11.91 -0.30 -18.40
C ILE A 71 -11.44 -1.40 -17.44
N MET A 72 -11.83 -2.66 -17.67
CA MET A 72 -11.38 -3.82 -16.89
C MET A 72 -9.87 -4.02 -17.00
N ALA A 73 -9.30 -3.88 -18.20
CA ALA A 73 -7.86 -3.98 -18.39
C ALA A 73 -7.11 -2.88 -17.61
N PHE A 74 -7.65 -1.66 -17.55
CA PHE A 74 -7.05 -0.57 -16.77
C PHE A 74 -7.23 -0.74 -15.25
N VAL A 75 -8.41 -1.15 -14.80
CA VAL A 75 -8.63 -1.45 -13.37
C VAL A 75 -7.77 -2.64 -12.92
N GLY A 76 -7.64 -3.66 -13.77
CA GLY A 76 -6.74 -4.78 -13.53
C GLY A 76 -5.28 -4.35 -13.48
N SER A 77 -4.84 -3.42 -14.34
CA SER A 77 -3.47 -2.92 -14.30
C SER A 77 -3.18 -2.03 -13.09
N LEU A 78 -4.17 -1.28 -12.59
CA LEU A 78 -4.12 -0.61 -11.30
C LEU A 78 -4.01 -1.62 -10.15
N ALA A 79 -4.83 -2.67 -10.12
CA ALA A 79 -4.80 -3.70 -9.08
C ALA A 79 -3.44 -4.41 -9.01
N VAL A 80 -2.81 -4.70 -10.16
CA VAL A 80 -1.44 -5.22 -10.20
C VAL A 80 -0.43 -4.20 -9.65
N THR A 81 -0.61 -2.92 -9.93
CA THR A 81 0.26 -1.85 -9.41
C THR A 81 0.17 -1.76 -7.88
N ASP A 82 -1.05 -1.78 -7.33
CA ASP A 82 -1.26 -1.82 -5.88
C ASP A 82 -0.65 -3.08 -5.24
N TYR A 83 -0.75 -4.23 -5.92
CA TYR A 83 -0.11 -5.46 -5.48
C TYR A 83 1.42 -5.36 -5.48
N LEU A 84 2.04 -4.71 -6.48
CA LEU A 84 3.48 -4.45 -6.48
C LEU A 84 3.89 -3.57 -5.29
N PHE A 85 3.09 -2.56 -4.93
CA PHE A 85 3.34 -1.75 -3.73
C PHE A 85 3.12 -2.53 -2.43
N PHE A 86 2.16 -3.45 -2.39
CA PHE A 86 2.01 -4.38 -1.27
C PHE A 86 3.24 -5.28 -1.10
N LEU A 87 3.80 -5.79 -2.20
CA LEU A 87 5.05 -6.56 -2.16
C LEU A 87 6.24 -5.71 -1.69
N TYR A 88 6.29 -4.43 -2.07
CA TYR A 88 7.26 -3.48 -1.53
C TYR A 88 7.13 -3.27 -0.02
N TRP A 89 5.91 -3.07 0.48
CA TRP A 89 5.65 -2.89 1.90
C TRP A 89 6.07 -4.12 2.73
N THR A 90 5.92 -5.32 2.17
CA THR A 90 6.08 -6.57 2.92
C THR A 90 7.45 -7.22 2.76
N HIS A 91 8.04 -7.24 1.55
CA HIS A 91 9.22 -8.07 1.26
C HIS A 91 10.25 -7.47 0.29
N TRP A 92 9.87 -6.58 -0.64
CA TRP A 92 10.75 -6.15 -1.73
C TRP A 92 11.60 -4.93 -1.39
N ASN A 93 12.80 -4.88 -1.96
CA ASN A 93 13.64 -3.67 -1.92
C ASN A 93 13.19 -2.63 -2.97
N ILE A 94 13.71 -1.41 -2.83
CA ILE A 94 13.35 -0.29 -3.71
C ILE A 94 13.78 -0.50 -5.17
N PHE A 95 14.98 -1.05 -5.41
CA PHE A 95 15.49 -1.25 -6.78
C PHE A 95 14.70 -2.29 -7.57
N LYS A 96 14.27 -3.36 -6.89
CA LYS A 96 13.39 -4.39 -7.44
C LYS A 96 12.04 -3.76 -7.76
N THR A 97 11.41 -3.13 -6.79
CA THR A 97 10.11 -2.47 -6.97
C THR A 97 10.14 -1.47 -8.12
N LEU A 98 11.17 -0.63 -8.19
CA LEU A 98 11.33 0.37 -9.24
C LEU A 98 11.48 -0.27 -10.63
N SER A 99 12.23 -1.36 -10.76
CA SER A 99 12.37 -2.10 -12.02
C SER A 99 11.04 -2.69 -12.49
N TYR A 100 10.31 -3.35 -11.58
CA TYR A 100 9.02 -3.96 -11.90
C TYR A 100 7.94 -2.92 -12.20
N VAL A 101 7.82 -1.88 -11.37
CA VAL A 101 6.86 -0.78 -11.58
C VAL A 101 7.23 0.02 -12.84
N GLY A 102 8.52 0.24 -13.10
CA GLY A 102 8.99 0.91 -14.31
C GLY A 102 8.59 0.14 -15.58
N GLY A 103 8.77 -1.18 -15.60
CA GLY A 103 8.32 -2.02 -16.71
C GLY A 103 6.78 -2.08 -16.82
N TRP A 104 6.10 -2.32 -15.69
CA TRP A 104 4.63 -2.42 -15.64
C TRP A 104 3.93 -1.10 -15.98
N GLY A 105 4.56 0.03 -15.66
CA GLY A 105 4.04 1.37 -15.91
C GLY A 105 3.68 1.62 -17.37
N LEU A 106 4.39 0.99 -18.32
CA LEU A 106 4.05 1.07 -19.74
C LEU A 106 2.69 0.42 -20.05
N VAL A 107 2.40 -0.73 -19.44
CA VAL A 107 1.12 -1.43 -19.57
C VAL A 107 0.01 -0.62 -18.91
N LEU A 108 0.26 -0.10 -17.71
CA LEU A 108 -0.66 0.77 -16.99
C LEU A 108 -1.00 2.02 -17.82
N PHE A 109 0.01 2.66 -18.41
CA PHE A 109 -0.17 3.85 -19.26
C PHE A 109 -0.98 3.51 -20.52
N ALA A 110 -0.62 2.45 -21.25
CA ALA A 110 -1.30 2.07 -22.49
C ALA A 110 -2.77 1.68 -22.24
N THR A 111 -3.03 0.90 -21.19
CA THR A 111 -4.39 0.51 -20.80
C THR A 111 -5.22 1.71 -20.34
N GLY A 112 -4.62 2.62 -19.57
CA GLY A 112 -5.27 3.85 -19.11
C GLY A 112 -5.65 4.79 -20.24
N GLN A 113 -4.73 5.07 -21.17
CA GLN A 113 -4.99 5.90 -22.34
C GLN A 113 -6.16 5.36 -23.17
N ARG A 114 -6.20 4.05 -23.41
CA ARG A 114 -7.29 3.40 -24.16
C ARG A 114 -8.62 3.41 -23.40
N ALA A 115 -8.60 3.16 -22.10
CA ALA A 115 -9.78 3.21 -21.25
C ALA A 115 -10.41 4.62 -21.24
N LEU A 116 -9.63 5.66 -20.97
CA LEU A 116 -10.10 7.05 -20.95
C LEU A 116 -10.62 7.48 -22.33
N SER A 117 -9.89 7.15 -23.40
CA SER A 117 -10.32 7.44 -24.77
C SER A 117 -11.62 6.74 -25.15
N SER A 118 -11.88 5.54 -24.61
CA SER A 118 -13.14 4.82 -24.83
C SER A 118 -14.32 5.50 -24.13
N VAL A 119 -14.09 6.05 -22.93
CA VAL A 119 -15.10 6.79 -22.16
C VAL A 119 -15.41 8.12 -22.85
N GLN A 120 -14.39 8.84 -23.33
CA GLN A 120 -14.58 10.10 -24.06
C GLN A 120 -15.39 9.90 -25.35
N ARG A 121 -15.04 8.90 -26.17
CA ARG A 121 -15.77 8.60 -27.42
C ARG A 121 -17.25 8.28 -27.17
N HIS A 122 -17.54 7.56 -26.10
CA HIS A 122 -18.92 7.27 -25.72
C HIS A 122 -19.70 8.53 -25.33
N ARG A 123 -19.08 9.47 -24.60
CA ARG A 123 -19.73 10.74 -24.24
C ARG A 123 -20.05 11.57 -25.48
N LEU A 124 -19.11 11.67 -26.41
CA LEU A 124 -19.30 12.39 -27.68
C LEU A 124 -20.37 11.75 -28.57
N ALA A 125 -20.50 10.42 -28.56
CA ALA A 125 -21.54 9.72 -29.32
C ALA A 125 -22.96 9.87 -28.73
N GLN A 126 -23.08 10.38 -27.50
CA GLN A 126 -24.36 10.62 -26.82
C GLN A 126 -24.77 12.10 -26.82
N GLN A 127 -23.90 13.00 -27.29
CA GLN A 127 -24.20 14.41 -27.53
C GLN A 127 -24.68 14.59 -28.97
#